data_AF-A0A959EMA8-F1
#
_entry.id   AF-A0A959EMA8-F1
#
_cell.length_a   1.000
_cell.length_b   1.000
_cell.length_c   1.000
_cell.angle_alpha   90.00
_cell.angle_beta   90.00
_cell.angle_gamma   90.00
#
_symmetry.space_group_name_H-M   'P 1'
#
loop_
_entity.id
_entity.type
_entity.pdbx_description
1 polymer ?
#
loop_
_entity_poly.entity_id
_entity_poly.type
_entity_poly.pdbx_seq_one_letter_code
_entity_poly.pdbx_strand_id
1 'polypeptide(L)'
;MFAANTYTARRERLLKEVASGLIVLLGNREVGMNYHANPYHFRQDSTFLYFFGLQHAGLGALLDADSGEVTLFGDDLELDDIVWMGPHPTLIESAVRVGVKNTAAYAEMGKRVQAAKEAGRVVHFLPPYRYRNMYELQQWLGIPIEKQKQEASETLIRAVVAQR
;
A
#
# COMPACT_ATOMS: atom_id res chain seq x y z
N MET A 1 -16.37 1.63 -8.78
CA MET A 1 -15.28 2.44 -8.18
C MET A 1 -15.84 3.84 -7.92
N PHE A 2 -15.45 4.51 -6.84
CA PHE A 2 -15.89 5.90 -6.59
C PHE A 2 -15.14 6.88 -7.50
N ALA A 3 -15.54 8.16 -7.50
CA ALA A 3 -14.81 9.21 -8.20
C ALA A 3 -13.43 9.45 -7.56
N ALA A 4 -12.45 9.89 -8.35
CA ALA A 4 -11.08 10.18 -7.88
C ALA A 4 -11.07 11.09 -6.65
N ASN A 5 -11.90 12.15 -6.66
CA ASN A 5 -12.02 13.10 -5.56
C ASN A 5 -12.43 12.45 -4.22
N THR A 6 -13.21 11.36 -4.26
CA THR A 6 -13.59 10.62 -3.05
C THR A 6 -12.36 9.98 -2.40
N TYR A 7 -11.48 9.36 -3.20
CA TYR A 7 -10.26 8.76 -2.70
C TYR A 7 -9.23 9.80 -2.26
N THR A 8 -9.10 10.90 -3.00
CA THR A 8 -8.26 12.04 -2.61
C THR A 8 -8.69 12.60 -1.25
N ALA A 9 -9.97 12.91 -1.06
CA ALA A 9 -10.49 13.45 0.21
C ALA A 9 -10.27 12.50 1.40
N ARG A 10 -10.40 11.17 1.19
CA ARG A 10 -10.09 10.17 2.23
C ARG A 10 -8.62 10.22 2.64
N ARG A 11 -7.70 10.27 1.67
CA ARG A 11 -6.26 10.34 1.95
C ARG A 11 -5.86 11.67 2.59
N GLU A 12 -6.41 12.79 2.15
CA GLU A 12 -6.19 14.11 2.77
C GLU A 12 -6.66 14.12 4.23
N ARG A 13 -7.83 13.54 4.52
CA ARG A 13 -8.32 13.38 5.89
C ARG A 13 -7.39 12.49 6.71
N LEU A 14 -6.94 11.37 6.16
CA LEU A 14 -6.00 10.46 6.83
C LEU A 14 -4.68 11.16 7.17
N LEU A 15 -4.08 11.86 6.21
CA LEU A 15 -2.85 12.64 6.40
C LEU A 15 -3.02 13.66 7.53
N LYS A 16 -4.15 14.38 7.55
CA LYS A 16 -4.47 15.37 8.60
C LYS A 16 -4.65 14.73 9.98
N GLU A 17 -5.30 13.58 10.07
CA GLU A 17 -5.55 12.87 11.34
C GLU A 17 -4.26 12.25 11.92
N VAL A 18 -3.34 11.78 11.07
CA VAL A 18 -2.04 11.25 11.48
C VAL A 18 -1.02 12.35 11.77
N ALA A 19 -1.16 13.50 11.09
CA ALA A 19 -0.44 14.76 11.28
C ALA A 19 1.06 14.79 10.91
N SER A 20 1.82 13.71 11.12
CA SER A 20 3.26 13.67 10.79
C SER A 20 3.75 12.25 10.55
N GLY A 21 4.89 12.10 9.88
CA GLY A 21 5.52 10.82 9.59
C GLY A 21 5.07 10.17 8.28
N LEU A 22 5.58 8.97 8.02
CA LEU A 22 5.35 8.23 6.79
C LEU A 22 4.36 7.09 7.02
N ILE A 23 3.20 7.13 6.38
CA ILE A 23 2.20 6.06 6.43
C ILE A 23 2.47 5.03 5.35
N VAL A 24 2.52 3.76 5.74
CA VAL A 24 2.73 2.59 4.89
C VAL A 24 1.42 1.81 4.79
N LEU A 25 0.82 1.77 3.59
CA LEU A 25 -0.34 0.95 3.29
C LEU A 25 0.02 -0.13 2.27
N LEU A 26 0.08 -1.37 2.74
CA LEU A 26 0.37 -2.54 1.90
C LEU A 26 -0.91 -3.08 1.27
N GLY A 27 -0.90 -3.29 -0.03
CA GLY A 27 -1.89 -4.11 -0.70
C GLY A 27 -1.57 -5.60 -0.52
N ASN A 28 -2.44 -6.44 -1.05
CA ASN A 28 -2.26 -7.89 -1.08
C ASN A 28 -1.58 -8.31 -2.38
N ARG A 29 -0.86 -9.42 -2.29
CA ARG A 29 -0.41 -10.20 -3.45
C ARG A 29 -1.31 -11.41 -3.67
N GLU A 30 -1.19 -11.98 -4.85
CA GLU A 30 -1.76 -13.30 -5.14
C GLU A 30 -1.13 -14.37 -4.25
N VAL A 31 -1.88 -15.44 -4.02
CA VAL A 31 -1.44 -16.57 -3.20
C VAL A 31 -1.71 -17.83 -3.99
N GLY A 32 -0.65 -18.57 -4.33
CA GLY A 32 -0.76 -19.85 -5.02
C GLY A 32 -1.50 -20.88 -4.18
N MET A 33 -2.40 -21.64 -4.80
CA MET A 33 -3.08 -22.77 -4.16
C MET A 33 -2.11 -23.92 -3.91
N ASN A 34 -1.35 -24.28 -4.95
CA ASN A 34 -0.37 -25.37 -4.96
C ASN A 34 0.90 -25.05 -5.78
N TYR A 35 0.88 -24.01 -6.62
CA TYR A 35 2.05 -23.43 -7.30
C TYR A 35 1.78 -21.95 -7.65
N HIS A 36 2.82 -21.20 -8.01
CA HIS A 36 2.76 -19.73 -8.16
C HIS A 36 1.71 -19.26 -9.18
N ALA A 37 1.66 -19.90 -10.35
CA ALA A 37 0.74 -19.55 -11.44
C ALA A 37 -0.69 -20.12 -11.29
N ASN A 38 -1.05 -20.72 -10.14
CA ASN A 38 -2.42 -21.11 -9.83
C ASN A 38 -2.90 -20.40 -8.56
N PRO A 39 -3.27 -19.12 -8.66
CA PRO A 39 -3.63 -18.32 -7.50
C PRO A 39 -5.07 -18.58 -7.03
N TYR A 40 -5.31 -18.44 -5.73
CA TYR A 40 -6.65 -18.22 -5.19
C TYR A 40 -7.27 -16.94 -5.77
N HIS A 41 -8.59 -16.85 -5.74
CA HIS A 41 -9.29 -15.63 -6.13
C HIS A 41 -8.74 -14.42 -5.36
N PHE A 42 -8.30 -13.42 -6.11
CA PHE A 42 -7.65 -12.25 -5.53
C PHE A 42 -8.65 -11.36 -4.78
N ARG A 43 -8.27 -10.97 -3.56
CA ARG A 43 -8.99 -9.99 -2.76
C ARG A 43 -8.02 -9.02 -2.13
N GLN A 44 -8.22 -7.73 -2.41
CA GLN A 44 -7.39 -6.65 -1.92
C GLN A 44 -7.52 -6.46 -0.40
N ASP A 45 -6.49 -5.87 0.23
CA ASP A 45 -6.60 -5.37 1.60
C ASP A 45 -7.73 -4.33 1.71
N SER A 46 -8.58 -4.45 2.73
CA SER A 46 -9.74 -3.56 2.90
C SER A 46 -9.33 -2.09 3.04
N THR A 47 -8.19 -1.84 3.70
CA THR A 47 -7.69 -0.48 3.95
C THR A 47 -7.14 0.12 2.69
N PHE A 48 -6.30 -0.62 1.99
CA PHE A 48 -5.81 -0.22 0.69
C PHE A 48 -6.98 0.07 -0.27
N LEU A 49 -7.95 -0.85 -0.35
CA LEU A 49 -9.12 -0.69 -1.21
C LEU A 49 -9.98 0.52 -0.82
N TYR A 50 -10.09 0.85 0.47
CA TYR A 50 -10.83 2.03 0.93
C TYR A 50 -10.19 3.35 0.46
N PHE A 51 -8.85 3.46 0.55
CA PHE A 51 -8.13 4.70 0.21
C PHE A 51 -7.75 4.83 -1.27
N PHE A 52 -7.67 3.71 -2.00
CA PHE A 52 -7.24 3.71 -3.40
C PHE A 52 -8.26 3.12 -4.36
N GLY A 53 -9.17 2.23 -3.93
CA GLY A 53 -10.16 1.64 -4.84
C GLY A 53 -9.61 0.66 -5.87
N LEU A 54 -8.29 0.42 -5.88
CA LEU A 54 -7.60 -0.44 -6.83
C LEU A 54 -7.60 -1.89 -6.35
N GLN A 55 -8.08 -2.81 -7.20
CA GLN A 55 -8.22 -4.24 -6.90
C GLN A 55 -7.20 -5.09 -7.68
N HIS A 56 -6.02 -4.54 -7.97
CA HIS A 56 -4.91 -5.29 -8.57
C HIS A 56 -3.93 -5.75 -7.48
N ALA A 57 -3.35 -6.93 -7.68
CA ALA A 57 -2.36 -7.51 -6.77
C ALA A 57 -1.02 -6.77 -6.87
N GLY A 58 -0.19 -6.89 -5.82
CA GLY A 58 1.18 -6.37 -5.85
C GLY A 58 1.29 -4.85 -5.74
N LEU A 59 0.23 -4.19 -5.25
CA LEU A 59 0.24 -2.76 -5.01
C LEU A 59 0.64 -2.43 -3.57
N GLY A 60 1.24 -1.25 -3.39
CA GLY A 60 1.53 -0.64 -2.10
C GLY A 60 1.43 0.87 -2.21
N ALA A 61 1.37 1.59 -1.09
CA ALA A 61 1.34 3.04 -1.10
C ALA A 61 2.07 3.63 0.09
N LEU A 62 2.72 4.76 -0.16
CA LEU A 62 3.28 5.62 0.87
C LEU A 62 2.55 6.96 0.86
N LEU A 63 2.13 7.40 2.05
CA LEU A 63 1.52 8.70 2.26
C LEU A 63 2.38 9.45 3.28
N ASP A 64 3.00 10.54 2.86
CA ASP A 64 3.85 11.36 3.69
C ASP A 64 3.01 12.48 4.33
N ALA A 65 2.78 12.39 5.64
CA ALA A 65 1.95 13.35 6.37
C ALA A 65 2.61 14.74 6.50
N ASP A 66 3.94 14.81 6.36
CA ASP A 66 4.67 16.07 6.46
C ASP A 66 4.62 16.86 5.14
N SER A 67 4.73 16.18 3.99
CA SER A 67 4.67 16.82 2.66
C SER A 67 3.30 16.78 1.99
N GLY A 68 2.40 15.91 2.46
CA GLY A 68 1.14 15.58 1.79
C GLY A 68 1.30 14.70 0.55
N GLU A 69 2.52 14.24 0.25
CA GLU A 69 2.79 13.43 -0.93
C GLU A 69 2.18 12.04 -0.80
N VAL A 70 1.52 11.58 -1.87
CA VAL A 70 1.02 10.22 -2.00
C VAL A 70 1.67 9.58 -3.21
N THR A 71 2.37 8.46 -2.98
CA THR A 71 2.96 7.64 -4.05
C THR A 71 2.35 6.25 -4.04
N LEU A 72 1.89 5.81 -5.22
CA LEU A 72 1.43 4.43 -5.45
C LEU A 72 2.60 3.59 -5.99
N PHE A 73 2.77 2.39 -5.46
CA PHE A 73 3.83 1.47 -5.83
C PHE A 73 3.23 0.21 -6.45
N GLY A 74 3.89 -0.30 -7.48
CA GLY A 74 3.50 -1.49 -8.22
C GLY A 74 4.38 -1.66 -9.45
N ASP A 75 4.19 -2.76 -10.15
CA ASP A 75 4.92 -3.04 -11.39
C ASP A 75 3.89 -3.26 -12.50
N ASP A 76 4.18 -2.75 -13.70
CA ASP A 76 3.34 -2.97 -14.89
C ASP A 76 3.47 -4.42 -15.37
N LEU A 77 2.44 -4.90 -16.06
CA LEU A 77 2.44 -6.24 -16.64
C LEU A 77 3.54 -6.38 -17.70
N GLU A 78 4.19 -7.55 -17.73
CA GLU A 78 5.15 -7.87 -18.77
C GLU A 78 4.44 -8.26 -20.07
N LEU A 79 5.19 -8.33 -21.18
CA LEU A 79 4.63 -8.66 -22.49
C LEU A 79 3.90 -10.02 -22.47
N ASP A 80 4.48 -11.01 -21.80
CA ASP A 80 3.90 -12.34 -21.68
C ASP A 80 2.56 -12.28 -20.96
N ASP A 81 2.46 -11.53 -19.86
CA ASP A 81 1.20 -11.33 -19.14
C ASP A 81 0.13 -10.68 -20.02
N ILE A 82 0.50 -9.68 -20.83
CA ILE A 82 -0.43 -9.00 -21.74
C ILE A 82 -0.97 -9.96 -22.81
N VAL A 83 -0.14 -10.90 -23.30
CA VAL A 83 -0.57 -11.91 -24.28
C VAL A 83 -1.62 -12.85 -23.69
N TRP A 84 -1.49 -13.21 -22.40
CA TRP A 84 -2.40 -14.17 -21.75
C TRP A 84 -3.63 -13.52 -21.10
N MET A 85 -3.46 -12.36 -20.48
CA MET A 85 -4.48 -11.67 -19.68
C MET A 85 -5.19 -10.55 -20.46
N GLY A 86 -4.60 -10.12 -21.57
CA GLY A 86 -5.02 -8.96 -22.33
C GLY A 86 -4.44 -7.64 -21.78
N PRO A 87 -4.70 -6.51 -22.46
CA PRO A 87 -4.21 -5.22 -22.03
C PRO A 87 -4.87 -4.78 -20.72
N HIS A 88 -4.05 -4.42 -19.74
CA HIS A 88 -4.48 -3.77 -18.52
C HIS A 88 -4.00 -2.32 -18.48
N PRO A 89 -4.71 -1.42 -17.75
CA PRO A 89 -4.20 -0.09 -17.51
C PRO A 89 -2.85 -0.17 -16.80
N THR A 90 -1.91 0.67 -17.22
CA THR A 90 -0.64 0.85 -16.53
C THR A 90 -0.85 1.36 -15.10
N LEU A 91 0.19 1.28 -14.27
CA LEU A 91 0.18 1.76 -12.89
C LEU A 91 -0.16 3.25 -12.84
N ILE A 92 0.41 4.05 -13.75
CA ILE A 92 0.14 5.50 -13.81
C ILE A 92 -1.30 5.80 -14.23
N GLU A 93 -1.84 5.07 -15.20
CA GLU A 93 -3.25 5.23 -15.60
C GLU A 93 -4.20 4.85 -14.46
N SER A 94 -3.86 3.80 -13.71
CA SER A 94 -4.60 3.38 -12.51
C SER A 94 -4.50 4.41 -11.38
N ALA A 95 -3.32 4.97 -11.15
CA ALA A 95 -3.07 6.01 -10.15
C ALA A 95 -3.89 7.29 -10.43
N VAL A 96 -3.92 7.74 -11.69
CA VAL A 96 -4.67 8.94 -12.10
C VAL A 96 -6.16 8.77 -11.83
N ARG A 97 -6.74 7.59 -12.09
CA ARG A 97 -8.16 7.29 -11.82
C ARG A 97 -8.56 7.45 -10.35
N VAL A 98 -7.59 7.37 -9.45
CA VAL A 98 -7.81 7.40 -7.99
C VAL A 98 -7.18 8.65 -7.35
N GLY A 99 -6.77 9.62 -8.18
CA GLY A 99 -6.27 10.93 -7.76
C GLY A 99 -4.84 10.90 -7.22
N VAL A 100 -4.03 9.93 -7.62
CA VAL A 100 -2.60 9.83 -7.26
C VAL A 100 -1.75 10.24 -8.45
N LYS A 101 -0.77 11.13 -8.21
CA LYS A 101 0.10 11.68 -9.25
C LYS A 101 1.44 10.95 -9.36
N ASN A 102 1.93 10.41 -8.24
CA ASN A 102 3.25 9.81 -8.17
C ASN A 102 3.14 8.29 -8.18
N THR A 103 3.91 7.64 -9.04
CA THR A 103 4.05 6.19 -9.09
C THR A 103 5.51 5.78 -9.08
N ALA A 104 5.81 4.59 -8.56
CA ALA A 104 7.15 4.00 -8.62
C ALA A 104 7.07 2.46 -8.60
N ALA A 105 8.16 1.80 -9.02
CA ALA A 105 8.29 0.35 -8.95
C ALA A 105 8.18 -0.13 -7.50
N TYR A 106 7.60 -1.32 -7.27
CA TYR A 106 7.38 -1.82 -5.90
C TYR A 106 8.69 -1.97 -5.11
N ALA A 107 9.77 -2.34 -5.79
CA ALA A 107 11.10 -2.49 -5.20
C ALA A 107 11.63 -1.19 -4.54
N GLU A 108 11.21 -0.01 -5.00
CA GLU A 108 11.61 1.28 -4.43
C GLU A 108 10.88 1.59 -3.12
N MET A 109 9.73 0.96 -2.85
CA MET A 109 8.93 1.22 -1.65
C MET A 109 9.72 0.89 -0.39
N GLY A 110 10.37 -0.28 -0.35
CA GLY A 110 11.17 -0.71 0.80
C GLY A 110 12.33 0.23 1.10
N LYS A 111 13.02 0.71 0.05
CA LYS A 111 14.13 1.67 0.18
C LYS A 111 13.66 2.98 0.81
N ARG A 112 12.50 3.51 0.37
CA ARG A 112 11.94 4.75 0.93
C ARG A 112 11.50 4.59 2.39
N VAL A 113 10.93 3.44 2.74
CA VAL A 113 10.55 3.12 4.14
C VAL A 113 11.79 3.03 5.03
N GLN A 114 12.83 2.33 4.58
CA GLN A 114 14.10 2.21 5.31
C GLN A 114 14.76 3.58 5.50
N ALA A 115 14.83 4.39 4.45
CA ALA A 115 15.40 5.74 4.52
C ALA A 115 14.63 6.64 5.52
N ALA A 116 13.30 6.57 5.54
CA ALA A 116 12.49 7.31 6.52
C ALA A 116 12.78 6.87 7.96
N LYS A 117 12.90 5.56 8.20
CA LYS A 117 13.28 5.01 9.51
C LYS A 117 14.69 5.46 9.91
N GLU A 118 15.67 5.39 9.02
CA GLU A 118 17.06 5.81 9.27
C GLU A 118 17.16 7.31 9.55
N ALA A 119 16.31 8.11 8.93
CA ALA A 119 16.16 9.54 9.22
C ALA A 119 15.44 9.82 10.56
N GLY A 120 15.09 8.81 11.34
CA GLY A 120 14.39 8.94 12.62
C GLY A 120 12.93 9.37 12.50
N ARG A 121 12.34 9.30 11.29
CA ARG A 121 10.93 9.62 11.09
C ARG A 121 10.06 8.48 11.63
N VAL A 122 8.89 8.84 12.15
CA VAL A 122 7.89 7.84 12.55
C VAL A 122 7.33 7.18 11.29
N VAL A 123 7.42 5.86 11.21
CA VAL A 123 6.79 5.07 10.14
C VAL A 123 5.52 4.41 10.68
N HIS A 124 4.38 4.82 10.15
CA HIS A 124 3.08 4.32 10.55
C HIS A 124 2.64 3.14 9.70
N PHE A 125 2.26 2.03 10.34
CA PHE A 125 1.71 0.86 9.67
C PHE A 125 0.56 0.25 10.48
N LEU A 126 -0.35 -0.42 9.78
CA LEU A 126 -1.46 -1.16 10.38
C LEU A 126 -1.02 -2.59 10.74
N PRO A 127 -1.68 -3.25 11.72
CA PRO A 127 -1.37 -4.63 12.05
C PRO A 127 -1.54 -5.54 10.82
N PRO A 128 -0.46 -6.13 10.30
CA PRO A 128 -0.56 -6.99 9.12
C PRO A 128 -1.20 -8.32 9.49
N TYR A 129 -1.93 -8.92 8.54
CA TYR A 129 -2.55 -10.23 8.72
C TYR A 129 -2.05 -11.29 7.72
N ARG A 130 -1.34 -10.89 6.65
CA ARG A 130 -0.72 -11.80 5.69
C ARG A 130 0.78 -11.87 5.90
N TYR A 131 1.33 -13.10 5.85
CA TYR A 131 2.76 -13.35 6.05
C TYR A 131 3.66 -12.61 5.07
N ARG A 132 3.23 -12.39 3.82
CA ARG A 132 4.01 -11.60 2.85
C ARG A 132 4.23 -10.16 3.34
N ASN A 133 3.15 -9.52 3.79
CA ASN A 133 3.17 -8.14 4.29
C ASN A 133 3.95 -8.07 5.61
N MET A 134 3.79 -9.08 6.47
CA MET A 134 4.59 -9.20 7.70
C MET A 134 6.09 -9.30 7.39
N TYR A 135 6.45 -10.13 6.42
CA TYR A 135 7.84 -10.28 5.99
C TYR A 135 8.41 -8.98 5.43
N GLU A 136 7.67 -8.28 4.56
CA GLU A 136 8.10 -6.98 3.99
C GLU A 136 8.33 -5.94 5.10
N LEU A 137 7.40 -5.82 6.05
CA LEU A 137 7.56 -4.92 7.21
C LEU A 137 8.76 -5.31 8.07
N GLN A 138 9.03 -6.60 8.28
CA GLN A 138 10.23 -7.04 8.99
C GLN A 138 11.50 -6.61 8.24
N GLN A 139 11.55 -6.80 6.92
CA GLN A 139 12.72 -6.41 6.11
C GLN A 139 12.96 -4.90 6.12
N TRP A 140 11.90 -4.09 6.12
CA TRP A 140 12.05 -2.64 6.04
C TRP A 140 12.22 -1.98 7.42
N LEU A 141 11.51 -2.47 8.43
CA LEU A 141 11.48 -1.86 9.76
C LEU A 141 12.32 -2.62 10.79
N GLY A 142 12.79 -3.83 10.49
CA GLY A 142 13.51 -4.67 11.46
C GLY A 142 12.64 -5.15 12.62
N ILE A 143 11.32 -5.03 12.52
CA ILE A 143 10.36 -5.45 13.55
C ILE A 143 10.04 -6.94 13.35
N PRO A 144 10.37 -7.82 14.32
CA PRO A 144 10.02 -9.24 14.25
C PRO A 144 8.51 -9.44 14.07
N ILE A 145 8.10 -10.42 13.27
CA ILE A 145 6.69 -10.68 12.93
C ILE A 145 5.79 -10.76 14.17
N GLU A 146 6.28 -11.37 15.25
CA GLU A 146 5.54 -11.57 16.50
C GLU A 146 5.25 -10.26 17.23
N LYS A 147 6.07 -9.23 17.01
CA LYS A 147 5.95 -7.90 17.64
C LYS A 147 5.16 -6.91 16.79
N GLN A 148 4.99 -7.16 15.49
CA GLN A 148 4.35 -6.21 14.57
C GLN A 148 2.95 -5.79 14.98
N LYS A 149 2.17 -6.68 15.61
CA LYS A 149 0.84 -6.33 16.11
C LYS A 149 0.89 -5.31 17.27
N GLN A 150 1.92 -5.40 18.11
CA GLN A 150 2.10 -4.53 19.29
C GLN A 150 2.71 -3.19 18.90
N GLU A 151 3.58 -3.19 17.89
CA GLU A 151 4.25 -1.99 17.37
C GLU A 151 3.45 -1.27 16.27
N ALA A 152 2.30 -1.80 15.88
CA ALA A 152 1.40 -1.15 14.93
C ALA A 152 0.92 0.20 15.46
N SER A 153 0.80 1.18 14.57
CA SER A 153 0.55 2.56 14.95
C SER A 153 -0.87 2.79 15.44
N GLU A 154 -1.05 3.01 16.74
CA GLU A 154 -2.35 3.33 17.33
C GLU A 154 -3.00 4.57 16.69
N THR A 155 -2.22 5.62 16.44
CA THR A 155 -2.69 6.84 15.75
C THR A 155 -3.29 6.52 14.39
N LEU A 156 -2.60 5.72 13.57
CA LEU A 156 -3.08 5.31 12.26
C LEU A 156 -4.34 4.43 12.37
N ILE A 157 -4.36 3.48 13.32
CA ILE A 157 -5.53 2.62 13.54
C ILE A 157 -6.76 3.47 13.87
N ARG A 158 -6.64 4.43 14.80
CA ARG A 158 -7.73 5.33 15.20
C ARG A 158 -8.23 6.18 14.03
N ALA A 159 -7.32 6.75 13.24
CA ALA A 159 -7.66 7.54 12.05
C ALA A 159 -8.41 6.70 10.99
N VAL A 160 -7.94 5.48 10.71
CA VAL A 160 -8.60 4.57 9.76
C VAL A 160 -10.00 4.17 10.25
N VAL A 161 -10.16 3.85 11.53
CA VAL A 161 -11.46 3.48 12.11
C VAL A 161 -12.44 4.65 12.08
N ALA A 162 -11.99 5.88 12.35
CA ALA A 162 -12.84 7.08 12.33
C ALA A 162 -13.42 7.44 10.94
N GLN A 163 -12.95 6.78 9.89
CA GLN A 163 -13.42 6.96 8.51
C GLN A 163 -14.32 5.82 8.01
N ARG A 164 -14.55 4.77 8.82
CA ARG A 164 -15.28 3.56 8.45
C ARG A 164 -16.61 3.40 9.18
#